data_AF-A0A011MMT2-F1
#
_entry.id   AF-A0A011MMT2-F1
#
_cell.length_a   1.000
_cell.length_b   1.000
_cell.length_c   1.000
_cell.angle_alpha   90.00
_cell.angle_beta   90.00
_cell.angle_gamma   90.00
#
_symmetry.space_group_name_H-M   'P 1'
#
loop_
_entity.id
_entity.type
_entity.pdbx_description
1 polymer ?
#
loop_
_entity_poly.entity_id
_entity_poly.type
_entity_poly.pdbx_seq_one_letter_code
_entity_poly.pdbx_strand_id
1 'polypeptide(L)'
;MGDFADHIGKSIRLLYYPPYHSKYNPVERCWEILDKHWNGAKLTDTETMLEWAKSMTWKGIHPVVQLNRTAYEKGVTVAKVAMQAVESRSARNPLLPKWDILIRPACTV
;
A
#
# COMPACT_ATOMS: atom_id res chain seq x y z
N MET A 1 4.93 9.54 5.11
CA MET A 1 4.10 9.00 6.23
C MET A 1 4.12 9.90 7.44
N GLY A 2 5.29 10.36 7.93
CA GLY A 2 5.37 11.39 8.99
C GLY A 2 4.53 12.62 8.68
N ASP A 3 4.78 13.25 7.53
CA ASP A 3 4.03 14.45 7.10
C ASP A 3 2.52 14.21 6.96
N PHE A 4 2.12 13.00 6.59
CA PHE A 4 0.70 12.64 6.51
C PHE A 4 0.09 12.48 7.90
N ALA A 5 0.79 11.84 8.84
CA ALA A 5 0.38 11.76 10.24
C ALA A 5 0.23 13.16 10.86
N ASP A 6 1.15 14.07 10.53
CA ASP A 6 1.12 15.48 10.94
C ASP A 6 -0.11 16.19 10.35
N HIS A 7 -0.32 16.04 9.05
CA HIS A 7 -1.44 16.66 8.34
C HIS A 7 -2.82 16.24 8.89
N ILE A 8 -2.99 14.96 9.23
CA ILE A 8 -4.27 14.47 9.78
C ILE A 8 -4.36 14.58 11.30
N GLY A 9 -3.26 14.95 11.99
CA GLY A 9 -3.17 15.01 13.45
C GLY A 9 -3.37 13.66 14.16
N LYS A 10 -3.12 12.53 13.49
CA LYS A 10 -3.35 11.19 14.04
C LYS A 10 -2.12 10.31 13.96
N SER A 11 -1.95 9.47 14.98
CA SER A 11 -0.91 8.45 14.97
C SER A 11 -1.23 7.36 13.93
N ILE A 12 -0.21 6.92 13.21
CA ILE A 12 -0.29 5.86 12.20
C ILE A 12 0.53 4.68 12.70
N ARG A 13 -0.10 3.51 12.80
CA ARG A 13 0.59 2.26 13.12
C ARG A 13 0.69 1.40 11.87
N LEU A 14 1.92 1.15 11.43
CA LEU A 14 2.24 0.29 10.32
C LEU A 14 2.57 -1.09 10.87
N LEU A 15 1.65 -2.04 10.69
CA LEU A 15 1.85 -3.44 11.04
C LEU A 15 2.01 -4.27 9.76
N TYR A 16 3.22 -4.77 9.54
CA TYR A 16 3.55 -5.61 8.41
C TYR A 16 3.42 -7.09 8.76
N TYR A 17 2.89 -7.87 7.81
CA TYR A 17 2.96 -9.33 7.90
C TYR A 17 4.40 -9.79 7.61
N PRO A 18 4.93 -10.78 8.35
CA PRO A 18 6.21 -11.39 8.04
C PRO A 18 6.24 -12.01 6.63
N PRO A 19 7.43 -12.30 6.08
CA PRO A 19 7.56 -12.99 4.80
C PRO A 19 6.75 -14.29 4.77
N TYR A 20 6.22 -14.65 3.60
CA TYR A 20 5.39 -15.85 3.38
C TYR A 20 4.03 -15.87 4.09
N HIS A 21 3.56 -14.73 4.60
CA HIS A 21 2.26 -14.59 5.26
C HIS A 21 1.23 -13.77 4.45
N SER A 22 1.50 -13.48 3.17
CA SER A 22 0.57 -12.72 2.31
C SER A 22 -0.81 -13.36 2.27
N LYS A 23 -0.94 -14.69 2.33
CA LYS A 23 -2.22 -15.42 2.38
C LYS A 23 -3.20 -14.95 3.48
N TYR A 24 -2.69 -14.30 4.53
CA TYR A 24 -3.51 -13.76 5.62
C TYR A 24 -3.93 -12.31 5.38
N ASN A 25 -3.35 -11.62 4.40
CA ASN A 25 -3.73 -10.28 4.01
C ASN A 25 -5.06 -10.35 3.23
N PRO A 26 -6.14 -9.70 3.72
CA PRO A 26 -7.44 -9.71 3.04
C PRO A 26 -7.39 -9.22 1.59
N VAL A 27 -6.39 -8.40 1.23
CA VAL A 27 -6.23 -7.89 -0.14
C VAL A 27 -5.99 -9.01 -1.16
N GLU A 28 -5.32 -10.11 -0.76
CA GLU A 28 -5.05 -11.24 -1.66
C GLU A 28 -6.34 -11.89 -2.19
N ARG A 29 -7.41 -11.89 -1.40
CA ARG A 29 -8.72 -12.41 -1.83
C ARG A 29 -9.37 -11.53 -2.90
N CYS A 30 -9.15 -10.22 -2.84
CA CYS A 30 -9.61 -9.30 -3.88
C CYS A 30 -8.88 -9.59 -5.19
N TRP A 31 -7.55 -9.81 -5.12
CA TRP A 31 -6.74 -10.18 -6.27
C TRP A 31 -7.14 -11.50 -6.89
N GLU A 32 -7.41 -12.53 -6.08
CA GLU A 32 -7.90 -13.82 -6.57
C GLU A 32 -9.21 -13.70 -7.35
N ILE A 33 -10.12 -12.82 -6.92
CA ILE A 33 -11.39 -12.57 -7.62
C ILE A 33 -11.17 -11.80 -8.90
N LEU A 34 -10.31 -10.77 -8.90
CA LEU A 34 -9.96 -10.06 -10.13
C LEU A 34 -9.34 -11.04 -11.15
N ASP A 35 -8.45 -11.92 -10.69
CA ASP A 35 -7.80 -12.94 -11.52
C ASP A 35 -8.81 -13.89 -12.16
N LYS A 36 -9.79 -14.35 -11.37
CA LYS A 36 -10.91 -15.16 -11.88
C LYS A 36 -11.82 -14.38 -12.82
N HIS A 37 -12.08 -13.10 -12.55
CA HIS A 37 -13.05 -12.27 -13.28
C HIS A 37 -12.65 -12.07 -14.74
N TRP A 38 -11.38 -11.78 -15.01
CA TRP A 38 -10.87 -11.64 -16.37
C TRP A 38 -10.25 -12.94 -16.92
N ASN A 39 -10.42 -14.07 -16.25
CA ASN A 39 -9.85 -15.33 -16.71
C ASN A 39 -10.45 -15.73 -18.07
N GLY A 40 -9.60 -15.88 -19.09
CA GLY A 40 -10.02 -16.11 -20.47
C GLY A 40 -10.33 -14.83 -21.27
N ALA A 41 -10.32 -13.65 -20.65
CA ALA A 41 -10.39 -12.38 -21.36
C ALA A 41 -9.03 -12.03 -21.99
N LYS A 42 -9.04 -11.50 -23.21
CA LYS A 42 -7.82 -11.00 -23.86
C LYS A 42 -7.60 -9.54 -23.46
N LEU A 43 -6.67 -9.30 -22.55
CA LEU A 43 -6.29 -7.95 -22.10
C LEU A 43 -5.30 -7.34 -23.11
N THR A 44 -5.83 -6.75 -24.19
CA THR A 44 -5.03 -6.26 -25.33
C THR A 44 -4.29 -4.96 -25.06
N ASP A 45 -4.83 -4.14 -24.17
CA ASP A 45 -4.35 -2.78 -23.91
C ASP A 45 -4.78 -2.31 -22.52
N THR A 46 -4.24 -1.16 -22.11
CA THR A 46 -4.49 -0.60 -20.77
C THR A 46 -5.94 -0.22 -20.55
N GLU A 47 -6.65 0.28 -21.57
CA GLU A 47 -8.05 0.67 -21.45
C GLU A 47 -8.93 -0.56 -21.22
N THR A 48 -8.75 -1.59 -22.04
CA THR A 48 -9.41 -2.89 -21.88
C THR A 48 -9.18 -3.47 -20.47
N MET A 49 -7.93 -3.46 -19.98
CA MET A 49 -7.62 -3.92 -18.63
C MET A 49 -8.35 -3.12 -17.54
N LEU A 50 -8.41 -1.78 -17.68
CA LEU A 50 -9.09 -0.91 -16.72
C LEU A 50 -10.60 -1.17 -16.69
N GLU A 51 -11.23 -1.34 -17.85
CA GLU A 51 -12.67 -1.64 -17.93
C GLU A 51 -13.01 -3.01 -17.31
N TRP A 52 -12.16 -4.02 -17.53
CA TRP A 52 -12.28 -5.30 -16.82
C TRP A 52 -12.14 -5.14 -15.31
N ALA A 53 -11.13 -4.39 -14.85
CA ALA A 53 -10.93 -4.14 -13.43
C ALA A 53 -12.09 -3.34 -12.80
N LYS A 54 -12.71 -2.40 -13.52
CA LYS A 54 -13.88 -1.65 -13.02
C LYS A 54 -15.16 -2.49 -12.97
N SER A 55 -15.33 -3.42 -13.90
CA SER A 55 -16.52 -4.27 -13.98
C SER A 55 -16.57 -5.39 -12.94
N MET A 56 -15.44 -5.74 -12.31
CA MET A 56 -15.42 -6.71 -11.23
C MET A 56 -16.26 -6.24 -10.04
N THR A 57 -16.64 -7.17 -9.17
CA THR A 57 -17.19 -6.84 -7.85
C THR A 57 -16.39 -7.51 -6.74
N TRP A 58 -16.15 -6.78 -5.66
CA TRP A 58 -15.57 -7.32 -4.42
C TRP A 58 -16.55 -7.06 -3.27
N LYS A 59 -17.04 -8.14 -2.64
CA LYS A 59 -18.09 -8.07 -1.60
C LYS A 59 -19.34 -7.29 -2.06
N GLY A 60 -19.70 -7.42 -3.35
CA GLY A 60 -20.85 -6.72 -3.94
C GLY A 60 -20.61 -5.24 -4.28
N ILE A 61 -19.38 -4.75 -4.15
CA ILE A 61 -19.02 -3.35 -4.43
C ILE A 61 -18.10 -3.30 -5.65
N HIS A 62 -18.38 -2.39 -6.58
CA HIS A 62 -17.48 -2.10 -7.69
C HIS A 62 -16.26 -1.30 -7.22
N PRO A 63 -15.04 -1.64 -7.67
CA PRO A 63 -13.85 -0.92 -7.28
C PRO A 63 -13.76 0.45 -7.97
N VAL A 64 -13.07 1.38 -7.31
CA VAL A 64 -12.61 2.62 -7.92
C VAL A 64 -11.22 2.38 -8.50
N VAL A 65 -11.09 2.47 -9.82
CA VAL A 65 -9.84 2.19 -10.53
C VAL A 65 -9.34 3.47 -11.21
N GLN A 66 -8.09 3.83 -10.95
CA GLN A 66 -7.42 4.99 -11.55
C GLN A 66 -6.08 4.57 -12.16
N LEU A 67 -5.81 5.05 -13.37
CA LEU A 67 -4.52 4.85 -14.03
C LEU A 67 -3.54 5.94 -13.61
N ASN A 68 -2.48 5.56 -12.92
CA ASN A 68 -1.35 6.45 -12.69
C ASN A 68 -0.34 6.32 -13.85
N ARG A 69 -0.16 7.41 -14.61
CA ARG A 69 0.79 7.49 -15.74
C ARG A 69 2.20 7.94 -15.33
N THR A 70 2.43 8.18 -14.04
CA THR A 70 3.72 8.63 -13.52
C THR A 70 4.76 7.55 -13.75
N ALA A 71 5.82 7.88 -14.49
CA ALA A 71 6.98 7.02 -14.62
C ALA A 71 7.87 7.19 -13.39
N TYR A 72 8.10 6.09 -12.66
CA TYR A 72 9.02 6.08 -11.53
C TYR A 72 10.42 5.73 -12.02
N GLU A 73 11.37 6.64 -11.79
CA GLU A 73 12.78 6.41 -12.13
C GLU A 73 13.34 5.24 -11.32
N LYS A 74 14.10 4.37 -12.01
CA LYS A 74 14.77 3.23 -11.38
C LYS A 74 16.17 3.63 -10.96
N GLY A 75 16.71 2.98 -9.93
CA GLY A 75 18.06 3.23 -9.43
C GLY A 75 18.17 4.37 -8.43
N VAL A 76 17.06 5.00 -8.05
CA VAL A 76 17.04 6.01 -6.99
C VAL A 76 17.29 5.33 -5.64
N THR A 77 18.39 5.69 -4.99
CA THR A 77 18.72 5.24 -3.62
C THR A 77 18.57 6.41 -2.67
N VAL A 78 17.80 6.24 -1.61
CA VAL A 78 17.66 7.27 -0.56
C VAL A 78 18.96 7.36 0.24
N ALA A 79 19.48 8.58 0.40
CA ALA A 79 20.68 8.82 1.20
C ALA A 79 20.45 8.38 2.66
N LYS A 80 21.47 7.75 3.28
CA LYS A 80 21.38 7.25 4.67
C LYS A 80 20.96 8.34 5.67
N VAL A 81 21.48 9.55 5.50
CA VAL A 81 21.15 10.70 6.36
C VAL A 81 19.66 11.05 6.29
N ALA A 82 19.09 11.04 5.08
CA ALA A 82 17.66 11.30 4.89
C ALA A 82 16.81 10.19 5.54
N MET A 83 17.22 8.93 5.40
CA MET A 83 16.51 7.81 6.03
C MET A 83 16.59 7.86 7.57
N GLN A 84 17.72 8.28 8.14
CA GLN A 84 17.88 8.44 9.59
C GLN A 84 16.91 9.48 10.16
N ALA A 85 16.67 10.58 9.44
CA ALA A 85 15.69 11.60 9.83
C ALA A 85 14.24 11.06 9.82
N VAL A 86 13.94 10.09 8.95
CA VAL A 86 12.64 9.41 8.92
C VAL A 86 12.52 8.39 10.07
N GLU A 87 13.57 7.59 10.29
CA GLU A 87 13.62 6.59 11.35
C GLU A 87 13.57 7.21 12.76
N SER A 88 14.17 8.38 12.97
CA SER A 88 14.14 9.07 14.27
C SER A 88 12.72 9.43 14.72
N ARG A 89 11.78 9.59 13.78
CA ARG A 89 10.36 9.86 14.06
C ARG A 89 9.53 8.59 14.26
N SER A 90 10.12 7.41 14.06
CA SER A 90 9.42 6.13 14.03
C SER A 90 9.70 5.33 15.30
N ALA A 91 8.67 5.09 16.12
CA ALA A 91 8.78 4.26 17.32
C ALA A 91 8.56 2.79 16.96
N ARG A 92 9.57 1.95 17.19
CA ARG A 92 9.50 0.50 16.92
C ARG A 92 9.01 -0.26 18.14
N ASN A 93 8.14 -1.25 17.94
CA ASN A 93 7.69 -2.13 19.02
C ASN A 93 8.87 -2.98 19.55
N PRO A 94 9.08 -3.10 20.88
CA PRO A 94 10.16 -3.90 21.44
C PRO A 94 10.11 -5.40 21.07
N LEU A 95 8.90 -5.97 20.93
CA LEU A 95 8.70 -7.38 20.59
C LEU A 95 8.77 -7.63 19.09
N LEU A 96 8.34 -6.67 18.27
CA LEU A 96 8.27 -6.79 16.81
C LEU A 96 8.89 -5.58 16.10
N PRO A 97 10.18 -5.26 16.35
CA PRO A 97 10.76 -4.00 15.91
C PRO A 97 10.87 -3.87 14.39
N LYS A 98 10.85 -4.99 13.66
CA LYS A 98 10.88 -5.02 12.19
C LYS A 98 9.50 -4.82 11.56
N TRP A 99 8.43 -5.15 12.26
CA TRP A 99 7.11 -5.33 11.68
C TRP A 99 6.07 -4.35 12.22
N ASP A 100 6.27 -3.81 13.41
CA ASP A 100 5.34 -2.91 14.08
C ASP A 100 6.01 -1.56 14.35
N ILE A 101 5.63 -0.58 13.55
CA ILE A 101 6.17 0.77 13.55
C ILE A 101 5.04 1.75 13.85
N LEU A 102 5.20 2.54 14.90
CA LEU A 102 4.29 3.62 15.26
C LEU A 102 4.90 4.96 14.86
N ILE A 103 4.16 5.72 14.07
CA ILE A 103 4.49 7.09 13.68
C ILE A 103 3.51 8.02 14.39
N ARG A 104 4.04 8.97 15.16
CA ARG A 104 3.23 9.97 15.88
C ARG A 104 3.27 11.31 15.15
N PRO A 105 2.18 12.10 15.22
CA PRO A 105 2.22 13.48 14.74
C PRO A 105 3.23 14.29 15.58
N ALA A 106 3.98 15.18 14.93
CA ALA A 106 4.96 16.07 15.56
C ALA A 106 4.29 17.28 16.24
N CYS A 107 3.12 17.70 15.75
CA CYS A 107 2.28 18.70 16.38
C CYS A 107 0.91 18.08 16.69
N THR A 108 0.58 17.99 17.98
CA THR A 108 -0.80 17.86 18.41
C THR A 108 -1.42 19.25 18.26
N VAL A 109 -2.24 19.46 17.23
CA VAL A 109 -3.13 20.63 17.18
C VAL A 109 -4.21 20.46 18.25
#